data_AF-A0A1X9XIP8-F1
#
_entry.id   AF-A0A1X9XIP8-F1
#
_cell.length_a   1.000
_cell.length_b   1.000
_cell.length_c   1.000
_cell.angle_alpha   90.00
_cell.angle_beta   90.00
_cell.angle_gamma   90.00
#
_symmetry.space_group_name_H-M   'P 1'
#
loop_
_entity.id
_entity.type
_entity.pdbx_description
1 polymer ?
#
loop_
_entity_poly.entity_id
_entity_poly.type
_entity_poly.pdbx_seq_one_letter_code
_entity_poly.pdbx_strand_id
1 'polypeptide(L)' 'IGGHGDEAITVPFTWISTGEVIGLVGAKPVFVDIEPRSFNINHNLIEADQVSATV' A
#
# COMPACT_ATOMS: atom_id res chain seq x y z
N ILE A 1 -17.53 -10.01 6.21
CA ILE A 1 -16.95 -8.88 5.45
C ILE A 1 -16.10 -8.04 6.40
N GLY A 2 -14.89 -8.48 6.71
CA GLY A 2 -14.04 -7.77 7.67
C GLY A 2 -12.60 -7.99 7.29
N GLY A 3 -11.93 -6.93 6.82
CA GLY A 3 -10.51 -6.95 6.46
C GLY A 3 -9.58 -6.96 7.67
N HIS A 4 -10.05 -7.47 8.81
CA HIS A 4 -9.29 -7.45 10.04
C HIS A 4 -8.15 -8.47 9.94
N GLY A 5 -6.92 -7.97 9.79
CA GLY A 5 -5.73 -8.80 9.53
C GLY A 5 -5.39 -9.03 8.05
N ASP A 6 -6.18 -8.47 7.11
CA ASP A 6 -5.83 -8.49 5.69
C ASP A 6 -4.78 -7.42 5.38
N GLU A 7 -3.93 -7.69 4.39
CA GLU A 7 -2.96 -6.73 3.88
C GLU A 7 -3.44 -6.14 2.56
N ALA A 8 -3.34 -4.82 2.42
CA ALA A 8 -3.70 -4.11 1.19
C ALA A 8 -2.49 -3.36 0.65
N ILE A 9 -2.07 -3.72 -0.57
CA ILE A 9 -0.94 -3.09 -1.26
C ILE A 9 -1.39 -1.76 -1.84
N THR A 10 -0.63 -0.70 -1.59
CA THR A 10 -0.83 0.62 -2.18
C THR A 10 0.51 1.38 -2.25
N VAL A 11 0.50 2.66 -2.64
CA VAL A 11 1.68 3.52 -2.71
C VAL A 11 1.59 4.65 -1.68
N PRO A 12 2.71 5.12 -1.11
CA PRO A 12 2.70 6.28 -0.21
C PRO A 12 2.51 7.60 -0.99
N PHE A 13 2.76 7.58 -2.30
CA PHE A 13 2.62 8.73 -3.19
C PHE A 13 1.20 8.80 -3.79
N THR A 14 0.20 8.97 -2.95
CA THR A 14 -1.23 9.12 -3.32
C THR A 14 -1.96 10.02 -2.32
N TRP A 15 -3.25 10.28 -2.53
CA TRP A 15 -4.05 11.01 -1.56
C TRP A 15 -4.24 10.22 -0.26
N ILE A 16 -4.17 10.92 0.88
CA ILE A 16 -4.15 10.32 2.23
C ILE A 16 -5.31 9.35 2.49
N SER A 17 -6.49 9.60 1.91
CA SER A 17 -7.67 8.74 2.07
C SER A 17 -7.42 7.29 1.63
N THR A 18 -6.48 7.07 0.72
CA THR A 18 -6.12 5.72 0.25
C THR A 18 -5.59 4.86 1.39
N GLY A 19 -4.69 5.39 2.22
CA GLY A 19 -4.16 4.68 3.39
C GLY A 19 -5.15 4.66 4.55
N GLU A 20 -5.87 5.76 4.78
CA GLU A 20 -6.80 5.87 5.91
C GLU A 20 -7.95 4.87 5.82
N VAL A 21 -8.54 4.66 4.64
CA VAL A 21 -9.64 3.70 4.47
C VAL A 21 -9.17 2.27 4.75
N ILE A 22 -7.93 1.93 4.39
CA ILE A 22 -7.36 0.60 4.69
C ILE A 22 -7.26 0.41 6.21
N GLY A 23 -6.71 1.38 6.93
CA GLY A 23 -6.65 1.34 8.39
C GLY A 23 -8.03 1.35 9.05
N LEU A 24 -8.98 2.12 8.51
CA LEU A 24 -10.35 2.24 9.03
C LEU A 24 -11.11 0.90 9.00
N VAL A 25 -10.87 0.06 8.00
CA VAL A 25 -11.49 -1.28 7.92
C VAL A 25 -10.74 -2.36 8.74
N GLY A 26 -9.66 -1.98 9.42
CA GLY A 26 -8.82 -2.89 10.21
C GLY A 26 -7.82 -3.71 9.38
N ALA A 27 -7.62 -3.33 8.12
CA ALA A 27 -6.59 -3.92 7.27
C ALA A 27 -5.26 -3.17 7.45
N LYS A 28 -4.17 -3.83 7.09
CA LYS A 28 -2.81 -3.29 7.18
C LYS A 28 -2.40 -2.75 5.80
N PRO A 29 -2.11 -1.44 5.68
CA PRO A 29 -1.53 -0.92 4.44
C PRO A 29 -0.11 -1.43 4.28
N VAL A 30 0.21 -1.88 3.07
CA VAL A 30 1.54 -2.29 2.66
C VAL A 30 1.97 -1.38 1.53
N PHE A 31 3.00 -0.57 1.77
CA PHE A 31 3.42 0.47 0.83
C PHE A 31 4.51 -0.04 -0.11
N VAL A 32 4.29 0.18 -1.40
CA VAL A 32 5.24 -0.06 -2.49
C VAL A 32 5.63 1.29 -3.09
N ASP A 33 6.90 1.42 -3.48
CA ASP A 33 7.38 2.65 -4.12
C ASP A 33 6.81 2.81 -5.55
N ILE A 34 6.93 4.02 -6.09
CA ILE A 34 6.40 4.39 -7.40
C ILE A 34 7.46 4.33 -8.51
N GLU A 35 7.00 4.19 -9.75
CA GLU A 35 7.80 4.50 -10.93
C GLU A 35 7.91 6.02 -11.10
N PRO A 36 9.12 6.62 -11.03
CA PRO A 36 9.30 8.07 -10.94
C PRO A 36 8.83 8.85 -12.18
N ARG A 37 8.65 8.15 -13.31
CA ARG A 37 8.15 8.75 -14.56
C ARG A 37 6.63 8.82 -14.63
N SER A 38 5.94 7.89 -13.97
CA SER A 38 4.48 7.75 -14.08
C SER A 38 3.75 8.04 -12.78
N PHE A 39 4.47 8.04 -11.65
CA PHE A 39 3.92 8.13 -10.29
C PHE A 39 2.95 7.01 -9.93
N ASN A 40 2.85 5.97 -10.76
CA ASN A 40 2.11 4.75 -10.45
C ASN A 40 3.01 3.75 -9.71
N ILE A 41 2.38 2.73 -9.11
CA ILE A 41 3.09 1.64 -8.41
C ILE A 41 4.19 1.00 -9.28
N ASN A 42 5.36 0.78 -8.68
CA ASN A 42 6.41 0.00 -9.33
C ASN A 42 6.14 -1.50 -9.13
N HIS A 43 5.56 -2.13 -10.15
CA HIS A 43 5.19 -3.55 -10.10
C HIS A 43 6.39 -4.48 -9.91
N ASN A 44 7.60 -4.06 -10.28
CA ASN A 44 8.82 -4.87 -10.07
C ASN A 44 9.18 -5.03 -8.58
N LEU A 45 8.62 -4.18 -7.71
CA LEU A 45 8.87 -4.21 -6.27
C LEU A 45 7.86 -5.06 -5.50
N ILE A 46 6.80 -5.55 -6.16
CA ILE A 46 5.71 -6.29 -5.49
C ILE A 46 6.17 -7.69 -5.05
N GLU A 47 6.88 -8.43 -5.91
CA GLU A 47 7.36 -9.79 -5.59
C GLU A 47 8.76 -9.81 -4.97
N ALA A 48 9.44 -8.66 -4.96
CA ALA A 48 10.83 -8.55 -4.50
C ALA A 48 10.97 -8.45 -2.97
N ASP A 49 9.90 -8.66 -2.20
CA ASP A 49 9.87 -8.54 -0.73
C ASP A 49 10.30 -7.14 -0.23
N GLN A 50 10.24 -6.13 -1.10
CA GLN A 50 10.58 -4.73 -0.79
C GLN A 50 9.36 -3.94 -0.26
N VAL A 51 8.38 -4.66 0.28
CA VAL A 51 7.13 -4.12 0.78
C VAL A 51 7.26 -3.81 2.27
N SER A 52 7.45 -2.53 2.60
CA SER A 52 7.53 -2.09 3.99
C SER A 52 6.15 -1.90 4.57
N ALA A 53 5.83 -2.73 5.55
CA ALA A 53 4.73 -2.53 6.46
C ALA A 53 5.09 -1.44 7.47
N THR A 54 4.82 -0.18 7.15
CA THR A 54 4.99 0.91 8.11
C THR A 54 3.62 1.30 8.66
N VAL A 55 3.48 1.16 9.98
CA VAL A 55 2.36 1.67 10.78
C VAL A 55 2.55 3.15 11.04
#